data_AF-A0AAW3TU06-F1
#
_entry.id   AF-A0AAW3TU06-F1
#
_cell.length_a   1.000
_cell.length_b   1.000
_cell.length_c   1.000
_cell.angle_alpha   90.00
_cell.angle_beta   90.00
_cell.angle_gamma   90.00
#
_symmetry.space_group_name_H-M   'P 1'
#
loop_
_entity.id
_entity.type
_entity.pdbx_description
1 polymer ?
#
loop_
_entity_poly.entity_id
_entity_poly.type
_entity_poly.pdbx_seq_one_letter_code
_entity_poly.pdbx_strand_id
1 'polypeptide(L)'
;MQLTPRPKALWRRLARNRRGVAMIEFAFAGPVVLALGLYGAEMGNQALTHMRISQITLALADNASRMGQMGANNIEQMRDGDMNDVLQAARLQGAPLKLGTYGRVTISSLEYIQQSYDSARVQRIHWQRCMGMKRGAGYESSYGTTSATAGSTATSSDAGTLAPNGMGDPGRMVSAPADTGVIFVEVNYQYQPLVSAWLAKPFRMHYVASMIVRNNRDFRQIYNPLNSAAPSTCDLFAA
;
A
#
# COMPACT_ATOMS: atom_id res chain seq x y z
N MET A 1 -23.13 -78.18 -5.87
CA MET A 1 -23.22 -77.99 -4.40
C MET A 1 -22.32 -76.81 -4.03
N GLN A 2 -22.87 -75.60 -4.00
CA GLN A 2 -22.10 -74.36 -3.74
C GLN A 2 -21.97 -74.16 -2.22
N LEU A 3 -20.74 -74.30 -1.71
CA LEU A 3 -20.41 -74.07 -0.31
C LEU A 3 -20.37 -72.56 -0.05
N THR A 4 -21.37 -72.04 0.66
CA THR A 4 -21.36 -70.67 1.18
C THR A 4 -20.24 -70.53 2.22
N PRO A 5 -19.34 -69.55 2.09
CA PRO A 5 -18.27 -69.37 3.06
C PRO A 5 -18.86 -68.98 4.42
N ARG A 6 -18.53 -69.75 5.46
CA ARG A 6 -18.91 -69.46 6.85
C ARG A 6 -18.46 -68.04 7.24
N PRO A 7 -19.32 -67.21 7.85
CA PRO A 7 -19.02 -65.80 8.11
C PRO A 7 -17.67 -65.61 8.82
N LYS A 8 -17.36 -66.43 9.83
CA LYS A 8 -16.07 -66.38 10.56
C LYS A 8 -14.80 -66.46 9.67
N ALA A 9 -14.86 -67.16 8.54
CA ALA A 9 -13.74 -67.28 7.61
C ALA A 9 -13.56 -66.02 6.74
N LEU A 10 -14.67 -65.35 6.39
CA LEU A 10 -14.68 -64.07 5.68
C LEU A 10 -14.07 -62.97 6.56
N TRP A 11 -14.47 -62.91 7.84
CA TRP A 11 -13.94 -61.96 8.83
C TRP A 11 -12.43 -62.15 9.08
N ARG A 12 -11.95 -63.39 9.17
CA ARG A 12 -10.50 -63.67 9.27
C ARG A 12 -9.73 -63.31 8.00
N ARG A 13 -10.33 -63.47 6.81
CA ARG A 13 -9.71 -63.07 5.54
C ARG A 13 -9.63 -61.55 5.40
N LEU A 14 -10.68 -60.82 5.78
CA LEU A 14 -10.63 -59.34 5.83
C LEU A 14 -9.57 -58.86 6.83
N ALA A 15 -9.55 -59.42 8.05
CA ALA A 15 -8.58 -59.03 9.09
C ALA A 15 -7.12 -59.30 8.72
N ARG A 16 -6.84 -60.25 7.80
CA ARG A 16 -5.48 -60.54 7.30
C ARG A 16 -5.15 -59.82 5.99
N ASN A 17 -6.10 -59.10 5.39
CA ASN A 17 -5.88 -58.44 4.10
C ASN A 17 -5.11 -57.13 4.30
N ARG A 18 -3.85 -57.10 3.82
CA ARG A 18 -2.97 -55.93 3.89
C ARG A 18 -2.93 -55.11 2.60
N ARG A 19 -3.67 -55.51 1.56
CA ARG A 19 -3.60 -54.92 0.20
C ARG A 19 -4.20 -53.51 0.05
N GLY A 20 -4.49 -52.80 1.14
CA GLY A 20 -5.01 -51.42 1.11
C GLY A 20 -4.53 -50.55 2.27
N VAL A 21 -3.57 -51.01 3.08
CA VAL A 21 -3.08 -50.27 4.25
C VAL A 21 -2.47 -48.93 3.82
N ALA A 22 -1.61 -48.95 2.79
CA ALA A 22 -1.02 -47.73 2.24
C ALA A 22 -2.06 -46.73 1.69
N MET A 23 -3.17 -47.23 1.13
CA MET A 23 -4.26 -46.38 0.62
C MET A 23 -5.01 -45.71 1.77
N ILE A 24 -5.23 -46.42 2.88
CA ILE A 24 -5.88 -45.87 4.08
C ILE A 24 -4.94 -44.89 4.80
N GLU A 25 -3.65 -45.22 4.92
CA GLU A 25 -2.64 -44.32 5.48
C GLU A 25 -2.53 -43.03 4.67
N PHE A 26 -2.52 -43.12 3.33
CA PHE A 26 -2.55 -41.94 2.47
C PHE A 26 -3.87 -41.16 2.60
N ALA A 27 -5.01 -41.84 2.72
CA ALA A 27 -6.30 -41.18 2.90
C ALA A 27 -6.37 -40.36 4.20
N PHE A 28 -5.70 -40.80 5.27
CA PHE A 28 -5.63 -40.05 6.52
C PHE A 28 -4.50 -39.00 6.56
N ALA A 29 -3.30 -39.34 6.07
CA ALA A 29 -2.14 -38.44 6.10
C ALA A 29 -2.18 -37.37 5.01
N GLY A 30 -2.70 -37.70 3.83
CA GLY A 30 -2.76 -36.83 2.65
C GLY A 30 -3.42 -35.48 2.94
N PRO A 31 -4.64 -35.43 3.54
CA PRO A 31 -5.29 -34.16 3.89
C PRO A 31 -4.48 -33.32 4.88
N VAL A 32 -3.82 -33.94 5.86
CA VAL A 32 -2.99 -33.25 6.87
C VAL A 32 -1.75 -32.64 6.22
N VAL A 33 -1.03 -33.43 5.42
CA VAL A 33 0.17 -32.97 4.71
C VAL A 33 -0.17 -31.86 3.72
N LEU A 34 -1.29 -31.98 3.00
CA LEU A 34 -1.77 -30.97 2.07
C LEU A 34 -2.17 -29.68 2.79
N ALA A 35 -2.89 -29.77 3.93
CA ALA A 35 -3.25 -28.61 4.73
C ALA A 35 -2.01 -27.85 5.24
N LEU A 36 -1.02 -28.58 5.75
CA LEU A 36 0.24 -27.98 6.22
C LEU A 36 1.05 -27.35 5.06
N GLY A 37 1.13 -28.02 3.91
CA GLY A 37 1.82 -27.49 2.74
C GLY A 37 1.18 -26.21 2.19
N LEU A 38 -0.14 -26.21 2.05
CA LEU A 38 -0.90 -25.03 1.62
C LEU A 38 -0.81 -23.88 2.62
N TYR A 39 -0.85 -24.18 3.92
CA TYR A 39 -0.67 -23.17 4.96
C TYR A 39 0.73 -22.54 4.92
N GLY A 40 1.77 -23.35 4.76
CA GLY A 40 3.15 -22.86 4.60
C GLY A 40 3.31 -21.96 3.37
N ALA A 41 2.71 -22.34 2.24
CA ALA A 41 2.72 -21.54 1.02
C ALA A 41 1.99 -20.20 1.20
N GLU A 42 0.82 -20.21 1.87
CA GLU A 42 0.03 -19.01 2.17
C GLU A 42 0.79 -18.06 3.10
N MET A 43 1.43 -18.58 4.16
CA MET A 43 2.28 -17.78 5.04
C MET A 43 3.47 -17.17 4.31
N GLY A 44 4.12 -17.92 3.43
CA GLY A 44 5.20 -17.42 2.58
C GLY A 44 4.76 -16.27 1.69
N ASN A 45 3.59 -16.40 1.03
CA ASN A 45 3.02 -15.34 0.20
C ASN A 45 2.67 -14.09 1.02
N GLN A 46 2.10 -14.27 2.21
CA GLN A 46 1.78 -13.16 3.11
C GLN A 46 3.05 -12.40 3.53
N ALA A 47 4.11 -13.11 3.91
CA ALA A 47 5.39 -12.51 4.28
C ALA A 47 6.02 -11.73 3.11
N LEU A 48 6.03 -12.31 1.90
CA LEU A 48 6.52 -11.63 0.69
C LEU A 48 5.70 -10.38 0.36
N THR A 49 4.37 -10.44 0.56
CA THR A 49 3.49 -9.30 0.30
C THR A 49 3.77 -8.15 1.27
N HIS A 50 3.95 -8.44 2.56
CA HIS A 50 4.37 -7.45 3.55
C HIS A 50 5.69 -6.77 3.18
N MET A 51 6.71 -7.56 2.82
CA MET A 51 8.02 -7.03 2.41
C MET A 51 7.89 -6.13 1.17
N ARG A 52 7.20 -6.58 0.13
CA ARG A 52 7.02 -5.83 -1.12
C ARG A 52 6.28 -4.51 -0.90
N ILE A 53 5.19 -4.52 -0.14
CA ILE A 53 4.44 -3.29 0.15
C ILE A 53 5.33 -2.32 0.92
N SER A 54 6.00 -2.77 1.98
CA SER A 54 6.91 -1.92 2.76
C SER A 54 8.02 -1.29 1.90
N GLN A 55 8.63 -2.07 1.00
CA GLN A 55 9.64 -1.59 0.08
C GLN A 55 9.09 -0.58 -0.94
N ILE A 56 7.91 -0.83 -1.51
CA ILE A 56 7.26 0.10 -2.43
C ILE A 56 6.93 1.41 -1.72
N THR A 57 6.35 1.35 -0.50
CA THR A 57 6.02 2.54 0.29
C THR A 57 7.27 3.37 0.57
N LEU A 58 8.37 2.73 0.97
CA LEU A 58 9.64 3.41 1.26
C LEU A 58 10.28 4.00 0.00
N ALA A 59 10.35 3.22 -1.09
CA ALA A 59 10.92 3.67 -2.37
C ALA A 59 10.10 4.83 -2.95
N LEU A 60 8.78 4.79 -2.81
CA LEU A 60 7.90 5.87 -3.22
C LEU A 60 8.19 7.16 -2.44
N ALA A 61 8.33 7.08 -1.11
CA ALA A 61 8.68 8.23 -0.28
C ALA A 61 10.07 8.80 -0.64
N ASP A 62 11.07 7.95 -0.87
CA ASP A 62 12.42 8.39 -1.25
C ASP A 62 12.43 9.07 -2.63
N ASN A 63 11.87 8.43 -3.65
CA ASN A 63 11.76 9.00 -4.99
C ASN A 63 11.01 10.34 -4.98
N ALA A 64 9.92 10.41 -4.22
CA ALA A 64 9.13 11.63 -4.11
C ALA A 64 9.83 12.78 -3.35
N SER A 65 10.66 12.45 -2.35
CA SER A 65 11.46 13.44 -1.62
C SER A 65 12.55 14.11 -2.46
N ARG A 66 12.83 13.54 -3.66
CA ARG A 66 13.89 13.98 -4.60
C ARG A 66 13.36 14.32 -5.99
N MET A 67 12.04 14.23 -6.19
CA MET A 67 11.42 14.51 -7.50
C MET A 67 11.36 16.01 -7.78
N GLY A 68 11.49 16.37 -9.05
CA GLY A 68 11.32 17.75 -9.50
C GLY A 68 12.42 18.14 -10.47
N GLN A 69 12.23 19.31 -11.07
CA GLN A 69 13.16 19.88 -12.02
C GLN A 69 13.87 21.07 -11.38
N MET A 70 15.20 21.07 -11.43
CA MET A 70 16.00 22.21 -10.98
C MET A 70 15.73 23.42 -11.87
N GLY A 71 15.20 24.48 -11.28
CA GLY A 71 14.99 25.76 -11.96
C GLY A 71 16.27 26.59 -12.06
N ALA A 72 16.18 27.74 -12.74
CA ALA A 72 17.31 28.64 -12.98
C ALA A 72 17.99 29.17 -11.69
N ASN A 73 17.27 29.17 -10.56
CA ASN A 73 17.75 29.69 -9.28
C ASN A 73 18.27 28.61 -8.31
N ASN A 74 18.55 27.39 -8.80
CA ASN A 74 18.90 26.23 -7.96
C ASN A 74 17.80 25.91 -6.90
N ILE A 75 16.56 26.21 -7.26
CA ILE A 75 15.35 25.83 -6.52
C ILE A 75 14.63 24.79 -7.37
N GLU A 76 14.36 23.63 -6.79
CA GLU A 76 13.66 22.54 -7.42
C GLU A 76 12.15 22.81 -7.46
N GLN A 77 11.57 22.74 -8.64
CA GLN A 77 10.12 22.84 -8.84
C GLN A 77 9.56 21.46 -9.12
N MET A 78 8.56 21.06 -8.35
CA MET A 78 7.84 19.81 -8.55
C MET A 78 6.62 20.04 -9.42
N ARG A 79 6.40 19.18 -10.42
CA ARG A 79 5.22 19.25 -11.28
C ARG A 79 4.28 18.07 -11.08
N ASP A 80 3.01 18.25 -11.44
CA ASP A 80 2.02 17.14 -11.45
C ASP A 80 2.45 16.01 -12.40
N GLY A 81 3.19 16.32 -13.48
CA GLY A 81 3.78 15.29 -14.35
C GLY A 81 4.81 14.42 -13.61
N ASP A 82 5.74 15.04 -12.89
CA ASP A 82 6.77 14.31 -12.11
C ASP A 82 6.13 13.45 -11.02
N MET A 83 5.05 13.94 -10.41
CA MET A 83 4.24 13.20 -9.44
C MET A 83 3.56 11.97 -10.05
N ASN A 84 2.93 12.14 -11.21
CA ASN A 84 2.28 11.06 -11.93
C ASN A 84 3.30 9.97 -12.33
N ASP A 85 4.50 10.36 -12.75
CA ASP A 85 5.58 9.42 -13.08
C ASP A 85 6.02 8.60 -11.86
N VAL A 86 6.16 9.24 -10.70
CA VAL A 86 6.53 8.58 -9.45
C VAL A 86 5.42 7.63 -8.95
N LEU A 87 4.15 8.01 -9.08
CA LEU A 87 3.01 7.14 -8.80
C LEU A 87 2.95 5.95 -9.78
N GLN A 88 3.16 6.21 -11.07
CA GLN A 88 3.21 5.15 -12.09
C GLN A 88 4.38 4.19 -11.85
N ALA A 89 5.53 4.68 -11.38
CA ALA A 89 6.65 3.83 -10.97
C ALA A 89 6.25 2.91 -9.81
N ALA A 90 5.55 3.41 -8.78
CA ALA A 90 5.03 2.59 -7.70
C ALA A 90 4.02 1.54 -8.18
N ARG A 91 3.15 1.90 -9.12
CA ARG A 91 2.21 0.97 -9.77
C ARG A 91 2.93 -0.16 -10.48
N LEU A 92 3.99 0.15 -11.24
CA LEU A 92 4.80 -0.84 -11.97
C LEU A 92 5.55 -1.77 -11.00
N GLN A 93 6.15 -1.23 -9.94
CA GLN A 93 6.78 -2.04 -8.88
C GLN A 93 5.77 -2.96 -8.18
N GLY A 94 4.55 -2.45 -7.97
CA GLY A 94 3.43 -3.18 -7.38
C GLY A 94 2.63 -4.05 -8.34
N ALA A 95 3.02 -4.16 -9.62
CA ALA A 95 2.27 -4.91 -10.63
C ALA A 95 2.05 -6.40 -10.26
N PRO A 96 3.04 -7.13 -9.70
CA PRO A 96 2.83 -8.51 -9.25
C PRO A 96 1.76 -8.65 -8.14
N LEU A 97 1.53 -7.58 -7.38
CA LEU A 97 0.51 -7.52 -6.33
C LEU A 97 -0.82 -6.93 -6.85
N LYS A 98 -0.87 -6.50 -8.11
CA LYS A 98 -1.96 -5.70 -8.68
C LYS A 98 -2.31 -4.51 -7.79
N LEU A 99 -1.28 -3.77 -7.35
CA LEU A 99 -1.39 -2.67 -6.40
C LEU A 99 -2.40 -1.59 -6.83
N GLY A 100 -2.48 -1.27 -8.13
CA GLY A 100 -3.49 -0.33 -8.63
C GLY A 100 -4.95 -0.81 -8.47
N THR A 101 -5.19 -2.12 -8.46
CA THR A 101 -6.54 -2.69 -8.32
C THR A 101 -6.91 -2.99 -6.87
N TYR A 102 -5.97 -3.56 -6.11
CA TYR A 102 -6.22 -4.01 -4.75
C TYR A 102 -5.64 -3.09 -3.67
N GLY A 103 -5.00 -2.00 -4.07
CA GLY A 103 -4.47 -1.00 -3.16
C GLY A 103 -5.03 0.39 -3.37
N ARG A 104 -4.70 1.24 -2.40
CA ARG A 104 -4.86 2.68 -2.40
C ARG A 104 -3.57 3.26 -1.84
N VAL A 105 -2.90 4.07 -2.64
CA VAL A 105 -1.63 4.71 -2.30
C VAL A 105 -1.90 6.20 -2.21
N THR A 106 -1.52 6.81 -1.11
CA THR A 106 -1.65 8.24 -0.85
C THR A 106 -0.27 8.82 -0.56
N ILE A 107 0.13 9.82 -1.34
CA ILE A 107 1.33 10.62 -1.10
C ILE A 107 0.88 11.98 -0.61
N SER A 108 1.46 12.44 0.49
CA SER A 108 1.15 13.70 1.14
C SER A 108 2.42 14.53 1.32
N SER A 109 2.34 15.85 1.11
CA SER A 109 3.39 16.78 1.52
C SER A 109 3.03 17.40 2.86
N LEU A 110 3.72 16.97 3.91
CA LEU A 110 3.65 17.58 5.23
C LEU A 110 4.70 18.68 5.29
N GLU A 111 4.29 19.93 5.44
CA GLU A 111 5.19 21.08 5.36
C GLU A 111 5.11 21.90 6.64
N TYR A 112 6.24 22.47 7.08
CA TYR A 112 6.30 23.41 8.21
C TYR A 112 6.97 24.72 7.77
N ILE A 113 6.23 25.50 7.00
CA ILE A 113 6.70 26.67 6.26
C ILE A 113 5.70 27.81 6.44
N GLN A 114 6.20 29.04 6.42
CA GLN A 114 5.35 30.23 6.33
C GLN A 114 5.12 30.55 4.85
N GLN A 115 3.89 30.37 4.37
CA GLN A 115 3.49 30.78 3.03
C GLN A 115 3.17 32.28 3.00
N SER A 116 3.05 32.87 1.81
CA SER A 116 2.74 34.30 1.64
C SER A 116 1.43 34.73 2.28
N TYR A 117 0.51 33.79 2.50
CA TYR A 117 -0.79 34.00 3.15
C TYR A 117 -0.78 33.64 4.65
N ASP A 118 0.36 33.25 5.22
CA ASP A 118 0.50 32.91 6.63
C ASP A 118 1.15 34.04 7.44
N SER A 119 0.71 34.21 8.69
CA SER A 119 1.33 35.12 9.65
C SER A 119 2.54 34.54 10.38
N ALA A 120 2.71 33.21 10.36
CA ALA A 120 3.83 32.48 10.97
C ALA A 120 4.00 31.12 10.27
N ARG A 121 5.01 30.32 10.64
CA ARG A 121 5.16 28.95 10.12
C ARG A 121 3.97 28.09 10.56
N VAL A 122 3.38 27.39 9.61
CA VAL A 122 2.22 26.52 9.85
C VAL A 122 2.55 25.11 9.40
N GLN A 123 2.20 24.13 10.25
CA GLN A 123 2.32 22.74 9.89
C GLN A 123 1.04 22.24 9.22
N ARG A 124 1.15 21.78 7.98
CA ARG A 124 0.01 21.42 7.14
C ARG A 124 0.32 20.28 6.19
N ILE A 125 -0.72 19.56 5.80
CA ILE A 125 -0.73 18.75 4.59
C ILE A 125 -1.05 19.69 3.44
N HIS A 126 -0.04 20.13 2.71
CA HIS A 126 -0.23 21.17 1.69
C HIS A 126 -0.97 20.61 0.46
N TRP A 127 -0.64 19.39 0.06
CA TRP A 127 -1.33 18.68 -1.02
C TRP A 127 -1.26 17.17 -0.80
N GLN A 128 -2.18 16.47 -1.45
CA GLN A 128 -2.17 15.02 -1.55
C GLN A 128 -2.42 14.56 -2.98
N ARG A 129 -1.79 13.44 -3.32
CA ARG A 129 -1.93 12.78 -4.61
C ARG A 129 -2.07 11.28 -4.37
N CYS A 130 -2.99 10.65 -5.10
CA CYS A 130 -3.36 9.27 -4.86
C CYS A 130 -3.40 8.45 -6.14
N MET A 131 -3.22 7.15 -6.00
CA MET A 131 -3.51 6.15 -7.02
C MET A 131 -4.21 4.94 -6.41
N GLY A 132 -4.85 4.14 -7.26
CA GLY A 132 -5.48 2.89 -6.88
C GLY A 132 -6.99 2.97 -6.77
N MET A 133 -7.63 1.83 -7.07
CA MET A 133 -9.09 1.70 -7.19
C MET A 133 -9.78 1.42 -5.86
N LYS A 134 -9.05 1.01 -4.81
CA LYS A 134 -9.66 0.73 -3.51
C LYS A 134 -10.14 2.03 -2.87
N ARG A 135 -11.33 1.94 -2.29
CA ARG A 135 -12.08 3.07 -1.73
C ARG A 135 -12.86 2.63 -0.50
N GLY A 136 -13.33 3.59 0.28
CA GLY A 136 -14.19 3.37 1.44
C GLY A 136 -13.42 3.26 2.75
N ALA A 137 -14.12 2.83 3.80
CA ALA A 137 -13.59 2.84 5.17
C ALA A 137 -12.25 2.09 5.28
N GLY A 138 -11.22 2.81 5.74
CA GLY A 138 -9.86 2.29 5.93
C GLY A 138 -8.95 2.28 4.69
N TYR A 139 -9.43 2.75 3.52
CA TYR A 139 -8.58 2.89 2.33
C TYR A 139 -8.17 4.33 2.05
N GLU A 140 -9.03 5.31 2.38
CA GLU A 140 -8.67 6.73 2.34
C GLU A 140 -7.59 7.07 3.37
N SER A 141 -6.96 8.23 3.20
CA SER A 141 -5.91 8.73 4.10
C SER A 141 -6.36 8.71 5.56
N SER A 142 -5.58 8.07 6.43
CA SER A 142 -5.87 7.96 7.85
C SER A 142 -5.50 9.23 8.64
N TYR A 143 -4.72 10.12 8.03
CA TYR A 143 -4.07 11.25 8.73
C TYR A 143 -4.55 12.63 8.26
N GLY A 144 -5.69 12.67 7.55
CA GLY A 144 -6.27 13.88 7.00
C GLY A 144 -6.37 13.84 5.48
N THR A 145 -7.28 14.64 4.93
CA THR A 145 -7.51 14.76 3.49
C THR A 145 -7.34 16.21 3.05
N THR A 146 -6.93 16.43 1.80
CA THR A 146 -6.90 17.76 1.17
C THR A 146 -7.92 17.85 0.03
N SER A 147 -8.28 19.07 -0.37
CA SER A 147 -9.06 19.29 -1.59
C SER A 147 -8.26 18.91 -2.84
N ALA A 148 -8.95 18.77 -3.98
CA ALA A 148 -8.33 18.52 -5.28
C ALA A 148 -7.41 19.67 -5.75
N THR A 149 -7.68 20.90 -5.31
CA THR A 149 -6.91 22.10 -5.68
C THR A 149 -5.81 22.43 -4.66
N ALA A 150 -5.74 21.73 -3.54
CA ALA A 150 -4.76 21.98 -2.50
C ALA A 150 -3.32 21.94 -3.07
N GLY A 151 -2.54 22.97 -2.73
CA GLY A 151 -1.19 23.21 -3.21
C GLY A 151 -1.08 23.58 -4.68
N SER A 152 -2.17 23.77 -5.43
CA SER A 152 -2.10 24.13 -6.86
C SER A 152 -1.78 25.61 -7.11
N THR A 153 -2.10 26.48 -6.15
CA THR A 153 -1.75 27.91 -6.19
C THR A 153 -1.22 28.39 -4.84
N ALA A 154 -0.42 29.45 -4.86
CA ALA A 154 0.09 30.12 -3.65
C ALA A 154 -0.95 31.06 -3.00
N THR A 155 -2.18 30.57 -2.81
CA THR A 155 -3.28 31.34 -2.21
C THR A 155 -3.89 30.60 -1.02
N SER A 156 -4.57 31.32 -0.12
CA SER A 156 -5.18 30.72 1.06
C SER A 156 -6.30 29.72 0.76
N SER A 157 -6.92 29.77 -0.43
CA SER A 157 -7.96 28.79 -0.83
C SER A 157 -7.39 27.40 -1.11
N ASP A 158 -6.11 27.34 -1.50
CA ASP A 158 -5.41 26.10 -1.81
C ASP A 158 -4.39 25.72 -0.72
N ALA A 159 -4.52 26.30 0.48
CA ALA A 159 -3.57 26.12 1.57
C ALA A 159 -3.49 24.69 2.15
N GLY A 160 -4.31 23.76 1.67
CA GLY A 160 -4.40 22.39 2.18
C GLY A 160 -5.01 22.32 3.58
N THR A 161 -4.58 21.33 4.35
CA THR A 161 -5.22 20.97 5.62
C THR A 161 -4.24 21.12 6.77
N LEU A 162 -4.65 21.79 7.86
CA LEU A 162 -3.81 21.96 9.05
C LEU A 162 -3.50 20.60 9.69
N ALA A 163 -2.23 20.39 10.04
CA ALA A 163 -1.74 19.19 10.71
C ALA A 163 -0.76 19.56 11.84
N PRO A 164 -1.22 20.30 12.87
CA PRO A 164 -0.35 20.86 13.92
C PRO A 164 0.39 19.79 14.73
N ASN A 165 -0.16 18.57 14.79
CA ASN A 165 0.44 17.46 15.53
C ASN A 165 1.29 16.53 14.63
N GLY A 166 1.42 16.85 13.34
CA GLY A 166 2.07 15.98 12.36
C GLY A 166 1.17 14.90 11.79
N MET A 167 1.79 13.94 11.11
CA MET A 167 1.13 12.80 10.46
C MET A 167 1.68 11.48 10.97
N GLY A 168 0.85 10.45 11.01
CA GLY A 168 1.21 9.12 11.50
C GLY A 168 0.39 8.68 12.70
N ASP A 169 0.59 7.43 13.11
CA ASP A 169 -0.18 6.84 14.20
C ASP A 169 0.07 7.57 15.53
N PRO A 170 -0.92 7.57 16.43
CA PRO A 170 -0.76 8.13 17.77
C PRO A 170 0.52 7.61 18.46
N GLY A 171 1.36 8.54 18.93
CA GLY A 171 2.65 8.24 19.56
C GLY A 171 3.81 7.94 18.60
N ARG A 172 3.57 7.95 17.28
CA ARG A 172 4.56 7.71 16.22
C ARG A 172 4.44 8.75 15.09
N MET A 173 3.94 9.94 15.42
CA MET A 173 3.75 11.03 14.47
C MET A 173 5.09 11.62 14.04
N VAL A 174 5.16 12.02 12.77
CA VAL A 174 6.29 12.76 12.20
C VAL A 174 5.86 14.19 11.90
N SER A 175 6.79 15.12 12.11
CA SER A 175 6.63 16.53 11.77
C SER A 175 7.72 16.98 10.82
N ALA A 176 7.38 17.92 9.94
CA ALA A 176 8.37 18.54 9.09
C ALA A 176 9.29 19.46 9.90
N PRO A 177 10.61 19.44 9.66
CA PRO A 177 11.51 20.45 10.20
C PRO A 177 11.12 21.86 9.71
N ALA A 178 11.60 22.89 10.41
CA ALA A 178 11.33 24.28 10.02
C ALA A 178 11.84 24.57 8.61
N ASP A 179 11.01 25.30 7.85
CA ASP A 179 11.32 25.78 6.49
C ASP A 179 11.53 24.66 5.45
N THR A 180 10.99 23.47 5.71
CA THR A 180 11.03 22.33 4.78
C THR A 180 9.76 21.46 4.85
N GLY A 181 9.78 20.34 4.15
CA GLY A 181 8.70 19.37 4.11
C GLY A 181 9.17 17.92 4.27
N VAL A 182 8.21 17.06 4.60
CA VAL A 182 8.33 15.61 4.66
C VAL A 182 7.31 15.04 3.69
N ILE A 183 7.78 14.18 2.79
CA ILE A 183 6.87 13.35 2.01
C ILE A 183 6.41 12.20 2.90
N PHE A 184 5.10 12.10 3.10
CA PHE A 184 4.46 11.04 3.85
C PHE A 184 3.64 10.17 2.90
N VAL A 185 3.97 8.88 2.84
CA VAL A 185 3.30 7.90 1.97
C VAL A 185 2.53 6.92 2.84
N GLU A 186 1.26 6.72 2.51
CA GLU A 186 0.37 5.71 3.09
C GLU A 186 -0.05 4.73 2.00
N VAL A 187 0.09 3.43 2.25
CA VAL A 187 -0.40 2.36 1.37
C VAL A 187 -1.38 1.48 2.13
N ASN A 188 -2.61 1.46 1.64
CA ASN A 188 -3.68 0.59 2.10
C ASN A 188 -3.93 -0.50 1.04
N TYR A 189 -3.57 -1.74 1.33
CA TYR A 189 -3.66 -2.86 0.38
C TYR A 189 -4.57 -3.98 0.89
N GLN A 190 -5.48 -4.46 0.05
CA GLN A 190 -6.28 -5.64 0.32
C GLN A 190 -5.48 -6.89 -0.05
N TYR A 191 -5.01 -7.63 0.96
CA TYR A 191 -4.29 -8.87 0.75
C TYR A 191 -5.08 -9.88 -0.11
N GLN A 192 -4.41 -10.47 -1.10
CA GLN A 192 -4.96 -11.50 -1.98
C GLN A 192 -4.34 -12.86 -1.61
N PRO A 193 -5.10 -13.78 -0.98
CA PRO A 193 -4.60 -15.12 -0.65
C PRO A 193 -4.39 -15.97 -1.91
N LEU A 194 -3.44 -16.91 -1.86
CA LEU A 194 -3.16 -17.83 -2.98
C LEU A 194 -4.06 -19.05 -2.96
N VAL A 195 -4.34 -19.59 -1.78
CA VAL A 195 -4.99 -20.89 -1.66
C VAL A 195 -6.51 -20.75 -1.63
N SER A 196 -7.05 -20.06 -0.62
CA SER A 196 -8.49 -19.93 -0.41
C SER A 196 -8.79 -19.00 0.76
N ALA A 197 -9.89 -18.26 0.67
CA ALA A 197 -10.43 -17.43 1.74
C ALA A 197 -10.80 -18.23 3.01
N TRP A 198 -10.92 -19.57 2.92
CA TRP A 198 -11.17 -20.43 4.09
C TRP A 198 -9.98 -20.55 5.04
N LEU A 199 -8.76 -20.27 4.55
CA LEU A 199 -7.49 -20.51 5.24
C LEU A 199 -6.88 -19.16 5.66
N ALA A 200 -6.96 -18.18 4.76
CA ALA A 200 -6.62 -16.80 5.05
C ALA A 200 -7.69 -15.88 4.45
N LYS A 201 -8.49 -15.24 5.30
CA LYS A 201 -9.43 -14.23 4.84
C LYS A 201 -8.66 -13.00 4.35
N PRO A 202 -9.07 -12.37 3.23
CA PRO A 202 -8.50 -11.09 2.82
C PRO A 202 -8.61 -10.07 3.96
N PHE A 203 -7.48 -9.47 4.33
CA PHE A 203 -7.43 -8.38 5.30
C PHE A 203 -6.67 -7.19 4.71
N ARG A 204 -6.82 -6.02 5.33
CA ARG A 204 -6.11 -4.81 4.92
C ARG A 204 -4.72 -4.78 5.54
N MET A 205 -3.72 -4.65 4.69
CA MET A 205 -2.35 -4.32 5.06
C MET A 205 -2.19 -2.80 4.97
N HIS A 206 -1.70 -2.20 6.03
CA HIS A 206 -1.49 -0.75 6.14
C HIS A 206 -0.01 -0.48 6.42
N TYR A 207 0.60 0.34 5.56
CA TYR A 207 2.02 0.67 5.62
C TYR A 207 2.22 2.16 5.42
N VAL A 208 3.10 2.74 6.23
CA VAL A 208 3.50 4.15 6.13
C VAL A 208 5.01 4.26 5.98
N ALA A 209 5.46 5.23 5.20
CA ALA A 209 6.85 5.66 5.16
C ALA A 209 6.92 7.17 5.05
N SER A 210 7.98 7.76 5.58
CA SER A 210 8.22 9.20 5.45
C SER A 210 9.67 9.50 5.14
N MET A 211 9.89 10.52 4.32
CA MET A 211 11.21 11.00 3.93
C MET A 211 11.21 12.53 3.92
N ILE A 212 12.20 13.14 4.57
CA ILE A 212 12.41 14.59 4.49
C ILE A 212 12.77 14.96 3.05
N VAL A 213 12.17 16.03 2.53
CA VAL A 213 12.55 16.61 1.23
C VAL A 213 14.00 17.08 1.32
N ARG A 214 14.86 16.49 0.48
CA ARG A 214 16.32 16.68 0.60
C ARG A 214 16.83 17.85 -0.24
N ASN A 215 16.17 18.12 -1.35
CA ASN A 215 16.55 19.19 -2.27
C ASN A 215 15.97 20.52 -1.81
N ASN A 216 16.58 21.61 -2.25
CA ASN A 216 16.06 22.96 -2.06
C ASN A 216 14.79 23.14 -2.91
N ARG A 217 13.62 22.76 -2.38
CA ARG A 217 12.36 22.71 -3.11
C ARG A 217 11.53 23.99 -2.93
N ASP A 218 10.87 24.39 -4.01
CA ASP A 218 9.81 25.39 -3.95
C ASP A 218 8.53 24.79 -3.39
N PHE A 219 8.16 25.22 -2.19
CA PHE A 219 6.95 24.75 -1.50
C PHE A 219 5.72 25.64 -1.75
N ARG A 220 5.81 26.68 -2.58
CA ARG A 220 4.67 27.59 -2.78
C ARG A 220 3.49 26.92 -3.46
N GLN A 221 3.76 25.99 -4.37
CA GLN A 221 2.75 25.23 -5.11
C GLN A 221 3.38 24.03 -5.85
N ILE A 222 2.54 23.09 -6.26
CA ILE A 222 2.86 22.11 -7.30
C ILE A 222 2.56 22.70 -8.69
N TYR A 223 3.51 22.58 -9.60
CA TYR A 223 3.44 23.24 -10.91
C TYR A 223 2.74 22.36 -11.95
N ASN A 224 1.91 22.97 -12.80
CA ASN A 224 1.35 22.30 -13.95
C ASN A 224 1.30 23.26 -15.15
N PRO A 225 2.46 23.60 -15.74
CA PRO A 225 2.53 24.57 -16.82
C PRO A 225 1.66 24.08 -17.99
N LEU A 226 0.83 24.98 -18.52
CA LEU A 226 -0.06 24.72 -19.65
C LEU A 226 -1.03 23.53 -19.42
N ASN A 227 -1.32 23.16 -18.16
CA ASN A 227 -2.11 21.98 -17.83
C ASN A 227 -1.60 20.69 -18.50
N SER A 228 -0.28 20.56 -18.60
CA SER A 228 0.42 19.47 -19.27
C SER A 228 0.13 18.07 -18.71
N ALA A 229 -0.32 17.96 -17.46
CA ALA A 229 -0.67 16.68 -16.83
C ALA A 229 -1.99 16.81 -16.06
N ALA A 230 -2.82 15.76 -16.07
CA ALA A 230 -3.96 15.66 -15.17
C ALA A 230 -3.44 15.35 -13.75
N PRO A 231 -3.71 16.18 -12.73
CA PRO A 231 -3.25 15.91 -11.37
C PRO A 231 -3.88 14.62 -10.83
N SER A 232 -3.08 13.76 -10.20
CA SER A 232 -3.56 12.53 -9.56
C SER A 232 -4.26 12.84 -8.22
N THR A 233 -5.36 13.58 -8.25
CA THR A 233 -6.09 14.00 -7.05
C THR A 233 -6.75 12.80 -6.37
N CYS A 234 -6.93 12.90 -5.04
CA CYS A 234 -7.41 11.78 -4.24
C CYS A 234 -8.92 11.50 -4.38
N ASP A 235 -9.69 12.32 -5.07
CA ASP A 235 -11.05 11.97 -5.50
C ASP A 235 -11.07 11.00 -6.70
N LEU A 236 -9.93 10.78 -7.36
CA LEU A 236 -9.80 9.84 -8.47
C LEU A 236 -9.50 8.42 -7.98
N PHE A 237 -10.17 7.43 -8.57
CA PHE A 237 -10.03 6.00 -8.25
C PHE A 237 -9.63 5.21 -9.50
N ALA A 238 -8.42 5.45 -9.99
CA ALA A 238 -7.88 4.83 -11.19
C ALA A 238 -6.72 3.88 -10.86
N ALA A 239 -6.59 2.83 -11.69
CA ALA A 239 -5.58 1.79 -11.54
C ALA A 239 -4.23 2.18 -12.07
#